data_AF-A0A1L5L2J6-F1
#
_entry.id   AF-A0A1L5L2J6-F1
#
_cell.length_a   1.000
_cell.length_b   1.000
_cell.length_c   1.000
_cell.angle_alpha   90.00
_cell.angle_beta   90.00
_cell.angle_gamma   90.00
#
_symmetry.space_group_name_H-M   'P 1'
#
loop_
_entity.id
_entity.type
_entity.pdbx_description
1 polymer ?
#
loop_
_entity_poly.entity_id
_entity_poly.type
_entity_poly.pdbx_seq_one_letter_code
_entity_poly.pdbx_strand_id
1 'polypeptide(L)'
;DTHTMARIAAAHEGDVAAGARAQADYLKKFLADSIVRDFEHLRLTEFGGRKWVTMGQSYGGFLTLTTLSLFPAGVIASFTTGGIPHVPACATEVYEHTFPRVIRKTAQFYERYPQDKERVAAIVEKLPTAAEVSEFVGKLTDSVLNPMAGTEVEHRLGVIAGMAAHGFPIMPNGDPLTVERLQCLGSDFGKKPSFERVHWILDSAFLDGDGSVSAASPLSDEFLTKVMNATSSRPLYWPLQEFIYANGEMDQPIRWAAQRV
;
A
#
# COMPACT_ATOMS: atom_id res chain seq x y z
N ASP A 1 1.31 13.10 -0.68
CA ASP A 1 1.61 14.35 -1.39
C ASP A 1 2.54 14.05 -2.56
N THR A 2 1.98 13.49 -3.64
CA THR A 2 2.74 13.09 -4.84
C THR A 2 3.33 14.31 -5.55
N HIS A 3 2.67 15.47 -5.42
CA HIS A 3 3.16 16.74 -5.96
C HIS A 3 4.45 17.19 -5.27
N THR A 4 4.60 17.02 -3.95
CA THR A 4 5.87 17.34 -3.30
C THR A 4 7.02 16.43 -3.73
N MET A 5 6.79 15.13 -3.90
CA MET A 5 7.84 14.23 -4.42
C MET A 5 8.29 14.63 -5.83
N ALA A 6 7.34 14.96 -6.71
CA ALA A 6 7.64 15.41 -8.06
C ALA A 6 8.39 16.76 -8.07
N ARG A 7 7.99 17.71 -7.22
CA ARG A 7 8.70 18.99 -7.08
C ARG A 7 10.14 18.82 -6.57
N ILE A 8 10.36 17.92 -5.61
CA ILE A 8 11.72 17.63 -5.11
C ILE A 8 12.56 17.01 -6.23
N ALA A 9 12.00 16.08 -7.02
CA ALA A 9 12.71 15.53 -8.17
C ALA A 9 13.03 16.61 -9.23
N ALA A 10 12.06 17.46 -9.56
CA ALA A 10 12.21 18.54 -10.54
C ALA A 10 13.32 19.53 -10.13
N ALA A 11 13.42 19.85 -8.84
CA ALA A 11 14.48 20.71 -8.31
C ALA A 11 15.90 20.10 -8.44
N HIS A 12 16.00 18.81 -8.78
CA HIS A 12 17.24 18.06 -8.92
C HIS A 12 17.35 17.35 -10.28
N GLU A 13 16.71 17.88 -11.33
CA GLU A 13 16.67 17.26 -12.68
C GLU A 13 18.05 16.92 -13.29
N GLY A 14 19.12 17.61 -12.88
CA GLY A 14 20.49 17.35 -13.34
C GLY A 14 21.28 16.34 -12.50
N ASP A 15 20.74 15.87 -11.37
CA ASP A 15 21.39 14.92 -10.47
C ASP A 15 20.35 14.01 -9.80
N VAL A 16 20.09 12.87 -10.46
CA VAL A 16 19.11 11.87 -10.01
C VAL A 16 19.44 11.34 -8.61
N ALA A 17 20.73 11.19 -8.27
CA ALA A 17 21.14 10.68 -6.97
C ALA A 17 20.84 11.69 -5.86
N ALA A 18 21.14 12.98 -6.10
CA ALA A 18 20.76 14.05 -5.17
C ALA A 18 19.24 14.17 -5.03
N GLY A 19 18.49 14.05 -6.13
CA GLY A 19 17.02 14.05 -6.12
C GLY A 19 16.43 12.93 -5.28
N ALA A 20 16.89 11.70 -5.51
CA ALA A 20 16.46 10.53 -4.73
C ALA A 20 16.80 10.68 -3.24
N ARG A 21 17.98 11.24 -2.92
CA ARG A 21 18.39 11.51 -1.54
C ARG A 21 17.49 12.54 -0.88
N ALA A 22 17.17 13.64 -1.57
CA ALA A 22 16.29 14.69 -1.05
C ALA A 22 14.86 14.16 -0.81
N GLN A 23 14.35 13.30 -1.69
CA GLN A 23 13.06 12.63 -1.49
C GLN A 23 13.10 11.72 -0.25
N ALA A 24 14.16 10.92 -0.09
CA ALA A 24 14.32 10.07 1.09
C ALA A 24 14.42 10.88 2.39
N ASP A 25 15.20 11.96 2.41
CA ASP A 25 15.32 12.84 3.58
C ASP A 25 14.00 13.56 3.89
N TYR A 26 13.19 13.87 2.88
CA TYR A 26 11.83 14.36 3.11
C TYR A 26 10.92 13.28 3.71
N LEU A 27 10.94 12.05 3.19
CA LEU A 27 10.11 10.94 3.69
C LEU A 27 10.44 10.59 5.15
N LYS A 28 11.70 10.74 5.58
CA LYS A 28 12.10 10.55 6.98
C LYS A 28 11.37 11.46 7.96
N LYS A 29 10.88 12.62 7.53
CA LYS A 29 10.08 13.55 8.36
C LYS A 29 8.73 12.97 8.79
N PHE A 30 8.31 11.85 8.19
CA PHE A 30 7.05 11.17 8.50
C PHE A 30 7.26 9.87 9.29
N LEU A 31 8.48 9.59 9.75
CA LEU A 31 8.77 8.45 10.60
C LEU A 31 8.50 8.74 12.07
N ALA A 32 8.48 7.67 12.88
CA ALA A 32 8.07 7.70 14.28
C ALA A 32 8.84 8.75 15.10
N ASP A 33 10.13 8.90 14.84
CA ASP A 33 11.00 9.81 15.56
C ASP A 33 10.65 11.29 15.31
N SER A 34 10.29 11.65 14.07
CA SER A 34 9.85 12.99 13.69
C SER A 34 8.47 13.28 14.27
N ILE A 35 7.54 12.34 14.11
CA ILE A 35 6.18 12.45 14.67
C ILE A 35 6.21 12.65 16.20
N VAL A 36 7.06 11.90 16.91
CA VAL A 36 7.18 12.01 18.37
C VAL A 36 7.81 13.33 18.79
N ARG A 37 8.76 13.88 18.02
CA ARG A 37 9.33 15.21 18.28
C ARG A 37 8.30 16.32 18.08
N ASP A 38 7.42 16.19 17.08
CA ASP A 38 6.31 17.14 16.89
C ASP A 38 5.34 17.09 18.08
N PHE A 39 5.00 15.88 18.56
CA PHE A 39 4.16 15.73 19.74
C PHE A 39 4.79 16.30 21.00
N GLU A 40 6.10 16.10 21.19
CA GLU A 40 6.81 16.68 22.34
C GLU A 40 6.87 18.20 22.26
N HIS A 41 7.11 18.76 21.06
CA HIS A 41 7.05 20.20 20.84
C HIS A 41 5.69 20.76 21.24
N LEU A 42 4.60 20.19 20.71
CA LEU A 42 3.23 20.58 21.07
C LEU A 42 2.99 20.46 22.58
N ARG A 43 3.42 19.36 23.21
CA ARG A 43 3.28 19.15 24.65
C ARG A 43 3.89 20.30 25.44
N LEU A 44 5.08 20.76 25.04
CA LEU A 44 5.81 21.84 25.70
C LEU A 44 5.23 23.21 25.40
N THR A 45 4.88 23.53 24.16
CA THR A 45 4.45 24.88 23.77
C THR A 45 2.96 25.13 23.97
N GLU A 46 2.12 24.17 23.60
CA GLU A 46 0.66 24.36 23.57
C GLU A 46 -0.05 23.77 24.80
N PHE A 47 0.54 22.74 25.43
CA PHE A 47 -0.08 22.04 26.56
C PHE A 47 0.61 22.30 27.90
N GLY A 48 1.48 23.32 27.96
CA GLY A 48 2.14 23.81 29.17
C GLY A 48 3.09 22.79 29.80
N GLY A 49 3.68 21.90 28.99
CA GLY A 49 4.61 20.88 29.46
C GLY A 49 3.99 19.85 30.40
N ARG A 50 2.65 19.72 30.43
CA ARG A 50 1.98 18.68 31.22
C ARG A 50 2.39 17.30 30.73
N LYS A 51 2.52 16.36 31.66
CA LYS A 51 2.80 14.96 31.31
C LYS A 51 1.56 14.32 30.70
N TRP A 52 1.77 13.43 29.73
CA TRP A 52 0.68 12.74 29.02
C TRP A 52 0.56 11.27 29.42
N VAL A 53 -0.64 10.72 29.17
CA VAL A 53 -0.84 9.26 29.07
C VAL A 53 -0.88 8.91 27.59
N THR A 54 -0.12 7.91 27.18
CA THR A 54 -0.13 7.44 25.78
C THR A 54 -0.86 6.11 25.65
N MET A 55 -1.60 5.94 24.56
CA MET A 55 -2.29 4.69 24.21
C MET A 55 -2.06 4.44 22.72
N GLY A 56 -1.19 3.48 22.40
CA GLY A 56 -0.82 3.13 21.03
C GLY A 56 -1.59 1.92 20.52
N GLN A 57 -2.24 2.04 19.35
CA GLN A 57 -2.82 0.91 18.63
C GLN A 57 -2.14 0.79 17.26
N SER A 58 -1.83 -0.43 16.82
CA SER A 58 -1.10 -0.68 15.57
C SER A 58 0.18 0.17 15.52
N TYR A 59 0.40 1.00 14.50
CA TYR A 59 1.58 1.86 14.43
C TYR A 59 1.70 2.84 15.62
N GLY A 60 0.61 3.17 16.31
CA GLY A 60 0.66 3.94 17.55
C GLY A 60 1.47 3.27 18.67
N GLY A 61 1.60 1.94 18.65
CA GLY A 61 2.50 1.22 19.56
C GLY A 61 3.98 1.55 19.30
N PHE A 62 4.36 1.69 18.04
CA PHE A 62 5.70 2.13 17.65
C PHE A 62 5.95 3.55 18.17
N LEU A 63 4.98 4.47 17.95
CA LEU A 63 5.07 5.84 18.47
C LEU A 63 5.18 5.87 19.99
N THR A 64 4.39 5.06 20.70
CA THR A 64 4.42 4.97 22.16
C THR A 64 5.79 4.55 22.67
N LEU A 65 6.40 3.54 22.06
CA LEU A 65 7.72 3.06 22.44
C LEU A 65 8.82 4.07 22.06
N THR A 66 8.71 4.74 20.91
CA THR A 66 9.60 5.85 20.53
C THR A 66 9.49 7.03 21.52
N THR A 67 8.28 7.38 21.99
CA THR A 67 8.11 8.39 23.05
C THR A 67 8.83 7.98 24.33
N LEU A 68 8.71 6.72 24.75
CA LEU A 68 9.43 6.22 25.93
C LEU A 68 10.96 6.22 25.75
N SER A 69 11.47 6.04 24.52
CA SER A 69 12.90 6.12 24.24
C SER A 69 13.43 7.55 24.21
N LEU A 70 12.68 8.50 23.66
CA LEU A 70 13.16 9.88 23.44
C LEU A 70 12.75 10.85 24.56
N PHE A 71 11.52 10.75 25.06
CA PHE A 71 10.93 11.71 26.00
C PHE A 71 10.19 11.02 27.17
N PRO A 72 10.81 10.05 27.88
CA PRO A 72 10.13 9.30 28.95
C PRO A 72 9.63 10.18 30.10
N ALA A 73 10.31 11.31 30.38
CA ALA A 73 9.89 12.25 31.42
C ALA A 73 8.57 12.98 31.09
N GLY A 74 8.20 13.03 29.81
CA GLY A 74 6.98 13.67 29.29
C GLY A 74 5.72 12.84 29.49
N VAL A 75 5.83 11.60 29.97
CA VAL A 75 4.68 10.70 30.16
C VAL A 75 4.54 10.24 31.61
N ILE A 76 3.29 9.99 32.04
CA ILE A 76 2.97 9.36 33.34
C ILE A 76 2.61 7.89 33.21
N ALA A 77 2.07 7.48 32.05
CA ALA A 77 1.73 6.10 31.75
C ALA A 77 1.67 5.89 30.23
N SER A 78 1.90 4.65 29.80
CA SER A 78 1.87 4.25 28.40
C SER A 78 1.22 2.88 28.25
N PHE A 79 0.32 2.76 27.28
CA PHE A 79 -0.40 1.53 26.96
C PHE A 79 -0.21 1.17 25.50
N THR A 80 -0.03 -0.10 25.19
CA THR A 80 0.07 -0.60 23.82
C THR A 80 -0.98 -1.69 23.57
N THR A 81 -1.67 -1.57 22.43
CA THR A 81 -2.72 -2.48 21.97
C THR A 81 -2.33 -3.07 20.60
N GLY A 82 -1.10 -3.55 20.54
CA GLY A 82 -0.40 -3.98 19.32
C GLY A 82 0.68 -3.00 18.89
N GLY A 83 1.41 -3.35 17.82
CA GLY A 83 2.49 -2.54 17.29
C GLY A 83 3.73 -2.51 18.16
N ILE A 84 4.29 -3.69 18.44
CA ILE A 84 5.58 -3.81 19.10
C ILE A 84 6.65 -3.93 18.00
N PRO A 85 7.60 -2.98 17.88
CA PRO A 85 8.68 -3.07 16.91
C PRO A 85 9.60 -4.23 17.26
N HIS A 86 10.11 -4.90 16.23
CA HIS A 86 11.15 -5.91 16.37
C HIS A 86 12.48 -5.23 16.73
N VAL A 87 13.25 -5.83 17.65
CA VAL A 87 14.53 -5.28 18.14
C VAL A 87 15.61 -6.37 18.11
N PRO A 88 16.72 -6.20 17.37
CA PRO A 88 17.01 -5.06 16.48
C PRO A 88 16.05 -5.01 15.28
N ALA A 89 15.80 -3.81 14.75
CA ALA A 89 14.88 -3.66 13.63
C ALA A 89 15.48 -4.27 12.35
N CYS A 90 14.77 -5.22 11.73
CA CYS A 90 15.17 -5.86 10.50
C CYS A 90 13.94 -6.15 9.63
N ALA A 91 13.74 -5.38 8.56
CA ALA A 91 12.64 -5.59 7.62
C ALA A 91 12.68 -7.00 7.00
N THR A 92 13.87 -7.52 6.67
CA THR A 92 14.04 -8.87 6.10
C THR A 92 13.46 -9.94 7.03
N GLU A 93 13.86 -9.93 8.31
CA GLU A 93 13.37 -10.90 9.29
C GLU A 93 11.85 -10.79 9.53
N VAL A 94 11.32 -9.56 9.52
CA VAL A 94 9.87 -9.32 9.59
C VAL A 94 9.14 -10.01 8.43
N TYR A 95 9.63 -9.89 7.19
CA TYR A 95 9.00 -10.54 6.05
C TYR A 95 9.22 -12.06 6.03
N GLU A 96 10.40 -12.55 6.39
CA GLU A 96 10.70 -13.99 6.54
C GLU A 96 9.74 -14.68 7.52
N HIS A 97 9.33 -13.98 8.59
CA HIS A 97 8.31 -14.48 9.52
C HIS A 97 6.87 -14.22 9.08
N THR A 98 6.64 -13.23 8.21
CA THR A 98 5.29 -12.84 7.76
C THR A 98 4.79 -13.74 6.63
N PHE A 99 5.60 -14.01 5.61
CA PHE A 99 5.14 -14.75 4.43
C PHE A 99 4.68 -16.19 4.73
N PRO A 100 5.36 -16.99 5.59
CA PRO A 100 4.83 -18.30 5.97
C PRO A 100 3.47 -18.23 6.67
N ARG A 101 3.20 -17.14 7.41
CA ARG A 101 1.89 -16.91 8.04
C ARG A 101 0.83 -16.52 7.02
N VAL A 102 1.19 -15.72 6.02
CA VAL A 102 0.30 -15.37 4.90
C VAL A 102 -0.07 -16.63 4.13
N ILE A 103 0.88 -17.48 3.77
CA ILE A 103 0.62 -18.78 3.10
C ILE A 103 -0.36 -19.62 3.91
N ARG A 104 -0.13 -19.76 5.21
CA ARG A 104 -1.03 -20.52 6.10
C ARG A 104 -2.43 -19.92 6.15
N LYS A 105 -2.55 -18.59 6.22
CA LYS A 105 -3.85 -17.91 6.22
C LYS A 105 -4.58 -18.05 4.88
N THR A 106 -3.86 -18.02 3.76
CA THR A 106 -4.43 -18.29 2.44
C THR A 106 -4.96 -19.71 2.34
N ALA A 107 -4.22 -20.71 2.88
CA ALA A 107 -4.71 -22.08 2.94
C ALA A 107 -6.00 -22.18 3.78
N GLN A 108 -6.02 -21.59 4.98
CA GLN A 108 -7.20 -21.55 5.85
C GLN A 108 -8.40 -20.83 5.21
N PHE A 109 -8.15 -19.76 4.47
CA PHE A 109 -9.18 -19.05 3.72
C PHE A 109 -9.87 -19.99 2.73
N TYR A 110 -9.09 -20.73 1.95
CA TYR A 110 -9.63 -21.68 0.99
C TYR A 110 -10.20 -22.98 1.59
N GLU A 111 -9.74 -23.39 2.78
CA GLU A 111 -10.41 -24.45 3.54
C GLU A 111 -11.82 -24.02 3.96
N ARG A 112 -11.97 -22.74 4.34
CA ARG A 112 -13.26 -22.17 4.77
C ARG A 112 -14.20 -21.86 3.60
N TYR A 113 -13.64 -21.39 2.48
CA TYR A 113 -14.38 -21.06 1.25
C TYR A 113 -13.78 -21.78 0.04
N PRO A 114 -14.01 -23.10 -0.12
CA PRO A 114 -13.43 -23.88 -1.22
C PRO A 114 -13.80 -23.33 -2.61
N GLN A 115 -15.01 -22.81 -2.77
CA GLN A 115 -15.51 -22.23 -4.01
C GLN A 115 -14.72 -20.99 -4.46
N ASP A 116 -14.09 -20.28 -3.52
CA ASP A 116 -13.29 -19.09 -3.86
C ASP A 116 -12.02 -19.46 -4.62
N LYS A 117 -11.55 -20.71 -4.58
CA LYS A 117 -10.44 -21.16 -5.44
C LYS A 117 -10.79 -21.02 -6.92
N GLU A 118 -11.98 -21.49 -7.29
CA GLU A 118 -12.46 -21.46 -8.68
C GLU A 118 -12.77 -20.02 -9.11
N ARG A 119 -13.39 -19.22 -8.22
CA ARG A 119 -13.64 -17.79 -8.47
C ARG A 119 -12.35 -17.03 -8.71
N VAL A 120 -11.35 -17.19 -7.83
CA VAL A 120 -10.06 -16.50 -7.97
C VAL A 120 -9.35 -16.92 -9.26
N ALA A 121 -9.36 -18.22 -9.61
CA ALA A 121 -8.78 -18.67 -10.88
C ALA A 121 -9.46 -17.99 -12.09
N ALA A 122 -10.79 -18.00 -12.15
CA ALA A 122 -11.55 -17.38 -13.23
C ALA A 122 -11.42 -15.84 -13.28
N ILE A 123 -11.21 -15.18 -12.14
CA ILE A 123 -10.90 -13.74 -12.09
C ILE A 123 -9.50 -13.52 -12.67
N VAL A 124 -8.48 -14.24 -12.18
CA VAL A 124 -7.08 -14.06 -12.57
C VAL A 124 -6.87 -14.28 -14.07
N GLU A 125 -7.58 -15.22 -14.69
CA GLU A 125 -7.57 -15.41 -16.16
C GLU A 125 -7.98 -14.17 -16.95
N LYS A 126 -8.68 -13.21 -16.33
CA LYS A 126 -9.14 -11.95 -16.96
C LYS A 126 -8.26 -10.76 -16.64
N LEU A 127 -7.29 -10.90 -15.72
CA LEU A 127 -6.49 -9.77 -15.25
C LEU A 127 -5.15 -9.74 -15.97
N PRO A 128 -4.69 -8.55 -16.43
CA PRO A 128 -3.30 -8.38 -16.79
C PRO A 128 -2.41 -8.38 -15.54
N THR A 129 -1.14 -8.65 -15.73
CA THR A 129 -0.08 -8.33 -14.77
C THR A 129 0.26 -6.84 -14.81
N ALA A 130 0.86 -6.32 -13.75
CA ALA A 130 1.35 -4.94 -13.72
C ALA A 130 2.40 -4.67 -14.80
N ALA A 131 3.21 -5.68 -15.15
CA ALA A 131 4.21 -5.59 -16.21
C ALA A 131 3.56 -5.43 -17.59
N GLU A 132 2.53 -6.23 -17.91
CA GLU A 132 1.80 -6.13 -19.18
C GLU A 132 1.10 -4.78 -19.33
N VAL A 133 0.49 -4.27 -18.27
CA VAL A 133 -0.08 -2.92 -18.25
C VAL A 133 1.01 -1.88 -18.54
N SER A 134 2.14 -1.94 -17.84
CA SER A 134 3.23 -0.97 -18.02
C SER A 134 3.78 -0.98 -19.44
N GLU A 135 3.96 -2.16 -20.03
CA GLU A 135 4.44 -2.31 -21.40
C GLU A 135 3.43 -1.74 -22.41
N PHE A 136 2.14 -2.06 -22.24
CA PHE A 136 1.07 -1.55 -23.08
C PHE A 136 0.97 -0.02 -23.02
N VAL A 137 0.95 0.54 -21.81
CA VAL A 137 0.85 2.00 -21.61
C VAL A 137 2.07 2.71 -22.19
N GLY A 138 3.27 2.16 -22.05
CA GLY A 138 4.48 2.70 -22.68
C GLY A 138 4.35 2.76 -24.20
N LYS A 139 3.97 1.64 -24.83
CA LYS A 139 3.75 1.58 -26.29
C LYS A 139 2.65 2.56 -26.75
N LEU A 140 1.53 2.61 -26.05
CA LEU A 140 0.42 3.52 -26.37
C LEU A 140 0.86 4.99 -26.27
N THR A 141 1.61 5.33 -25.22
CA THR A 141 2.14 6.67 -24.98
C THR A 141 3.06 7.09 -26.12
N ASP A 142 4.04 6.25 -26.48
CA ASP A 142 5.03 6.58 -27.51
C ASP A 142 4.42 6.66 -28.92
N SER A 143 3.50 5.76 -29.23
CA SER A 143 2.98 5.61 -30.61
C SER A 143 1.74 6.46 -30.92
N VAL A 144 0.90 6.75 -29.92
CA VAL A 144 -0.40 7.41 -30.13
C VAL A 144 -0.47 8.74 -29.38
N LEU A 145 -0.15 8.75 -28.08
CA LEU A 145 -0.45 9.91 -27.25
C LEU A 145 0.57 11.04 -27.39
N ASN A 146 1.87 10.72 -27.38
CA ASN A 146 2.94 11.72 -27.55
C ASN A 146 2.83 12.50 -28.88
N PRO A 147 2.54 11.86 -30.03
CA PRO A 147 2.34 12.58 -31.29
C PRO A 147 1.13 13.53 -31.32
N MET A 148 0.12 13.34 -30.45
CA MET A 148 -1.12 14.14 -30.45
C MET A 148 -1.00 15.49 -29.74
N ALA A 149 0.14 15.80 -29.11
CA ALA A 149 0.42 17.07 -28.41
C ALA A 149 -0.67 17.53 -27.42
N GLY A 150 -1.27 16.58 -26.70
CA GLY A 150 -2.33 16.84 -25.73
C GLY A 150 -1.83 17.34 -24.36
N THR A 151 -2.76 17.87 -23.58
CA THR A 151 -2.57 18.19 -22.15
C THR A 151 -2.34 16.93 -21.31
N GLU A 152 -1.84 17.07 -20.08
CA GLU A 152 -1.70 15.95 -19.14
C GLU A 152 -3.04 15.22 -18.90
N VAL A 153 -4.16 15.96 -18.88
CA VAL A 153 -5.49 15.39 -18.68
C VAL A 153 -5.91 14.57 -19.90
N GLU A 154 -5.71 15.09 -21.11
CA GLU A 154 -5.99 14.36 -22.35
C GLU A 154 -5.13 13.12 -22.47
N HIS A 155 -3.86 13.20 -22.06
CA HIS A 155 -2.97 12.04 -22.01
C HIS A 155 -3.52 10.96 -21.06
N ARG A 156 -3.93 11.34 -19.84
CA ARG A 156 -4.51 10.40 -18.87
C ARG A 156 -5.80 9.77 -19.38
N LEU A 157 -6.70 10.56 -19.98
CA LEU A 157 -7.93 10.04 -20.57
C LEU A 157 -7.63 9.08 -21.74
N GLY A 158 -6.64 9.40 -22.57
CA GLY A 158 -6.17 8.55 -23.65
C GLY A 158 -5.63 7.21 -23.16
N VAL A 159 -4.84 7.20 -22.07
CA VAL A 159 -4.36 5.97 -21.43
C VAL A 159 -5.52 5.11 -20.94
N ILE A 160 -6.49 5.69 -20.21
CA ILE A 160 -7.66 4.97 -19.69
C ILE A 160 -8.49 4.38 -20.84
N ALA A 161 -8.79 5.18 -21.86
CA ALA A 161 -9.53 4.73 -23.03
C ALA A 161 -8.79 3.63 -23.80
N GLY A 162 -7.47 3.74 -23.94
CA GLY A 162 -6.64 2.72 -24.59
C GLY A 162 -6.65 1.40 -23.84
N MET A 163 -6.51 1.42 -22.50
CA MET A 163 -6.58 0.21 -21.69
C MET A 163 -7.96 -0.44 -21.75
N ALA A 164 -9.04 0.35 -21.69
CA ALA A 164 -10.40 -0.14 -21.84
C ALA A 164 -10.63 -0.77 -23.23
N ALA A 165 -10.14 -0.14 -24.30
CA ALA A 165 -10.23 -0.66 -25.67
C ALA A 165 -9.42 -1.95 -25.89
N HIS A 166 -8.30 -2.11 -25.17
CA HIS A 166 -7.53 -3.36 -25.14
C HIS A 166 -8.28 -4.48 -24.40
N GLY A 167 -9.26 -4.14 -23.56
CA GLY A 167 -10.03 -5.10 -22.77
C GLY A 167 -9.45 -5.35 -21.37
N PHE A 168 -8.56 -4.49 -20.87
CA PHE A 168 -8.16 -4.57 -19.46
C PHE A 168 -9.33 -4.17 -18.55
N PRO A 169 -9.58 -4.89 -17.45
CA PRO A 169 -10.61 -4.50 -16.49
C PRO A 169 -10.24 -3.18 -15.80
N ILE A 170 -11.08 -2.16 -15.96
CA ILE A 170 -10.83 -0.81 -15.42
C ILE A 170 -11.72 -0.56 -14.21
N MET A 171 -11.11 -0.18 -13.08
CA MET A 171 -11.83 0.24 -11.89
C MET A 171 -12.41 1.65 -12.02
N PRO A 172 -13.36 2.06 -11.17
CA PRO A 172 -14.03 3.36 -11.29
C PRO A 172 -13.09 4.59 -11.26
N ASN A 173 -11.89 4.46 -10.70
CA ASN A 173 -10.89 5.53 -10.68
C ASN A 173 -10.01 5.59 -11.94
N GLY A 174 -10.24 4.73 -12.94
CA GLY A 174 -9.47 4.66 -14.19
C GLY A 174 -8.24 3.77 -14.12
N ASP A 175 -7.90 3.22 -12.95
CA ASP A 175 -6.78 2.28 -12.84
C ASP A 175 -7.20 0.90 -13.36
N PRO A 176 -6.27 0.14 -13.98
CA PRO A 176 -6.53 -1.26 -14.28
C PRO A 176 -6.52 -2.11 -13.00
N LEU A 177 -7.38 -3.12 -12.96
CA LEU A 177 -7.28 -4.19 -11.98
C LEU A 177 -6.26 -5.23 -12.48
N THR A 178 -5.09 -5.28 -11.83
CA THR A 178 -4.05 -6.27 -12.14
C THR A 178 -4.07 -7.45 -11.16
N VAL A 179 -3.38 -8.54 -11.51
CA VAL A 179 -3.16 -9.69 -10.63
C VAL A 179 -2.57 -9.26 -9.28
N GLU A 180 -1.55 -8.39 -9.29
CA GLU A 180 -0.85 -7.91 -8.09
C GLU A 180 -1.76 -7.04 -7.23
N ARG A 181 -2.62 -6.23 -7.85
CA ARG A 181 -3.59 -5.42 -7.09
C ARG A 181 -4.68 -6.30 -6.46
N LEU A 182 -5.12 -7.36 -7.14
CA LEU A 182 -6.01 -8.36 -6.54
C LEU A 182 -5.34 -9.05 -5.34
N GLN A 183 -4.06 -9.41 -5.44
CA GLN A 183 -3.29 -10.01 -4.35
C GLN A 183 -3.21 -9.12 -3.11
N CYS A 184 -3.29 -7.79 -3.24
CA CYS A 184 -3.33 -6.87 -2.10
C CYS A 184 -4.52 -7.08 -1.17
N LEU A 185 -5.62 -7.71 -1.63
CA LEU A 185 -6.74 -8.11 -0.75
C LEU A 185 -6.29 -9.03 0.39
N GLY A 186 -5.22 -9.81 0.19
CA GLY A 186 -4.63 -10.66 1.21
C GLY A 186 -4.13 -9.90 2.45
N SER A 187 -3.91 -8.58 2.34
CA SER A 187 -3.55 -7.74 3.50
C SER A 187 -4.64 -7.76 4.60
N ASP A 188 -5.89 -8.06 4.24
CA ASP A 188 -6.98 -8.18 5.20
C ASP A 188 -6.95 -9.46 6.02
N PHE A 189 -6.18 -10.46 5.62
CA PHE A 189 -5.94 -11.64 6.45
C PHE A 189 -5.27 -11.27 7.78
N GLY A 190 -4.55 -10.14 7.86
CA GLY A 190 -3.97 -9.59 9.08
C GLY A 190 -4.94 -8.77 9.95
N LYS A 191 -6.15 -8.48 9.49
CA LYS A 191 -7.12 -7.57 10.12
C LYS A 191 -8.44 -8.30 10.41
N LYS A 192 -9.31 -7.73 11.23
CA LYS A 192 -10.71 -8.21 11.38
C LYS A 192 -11.65 -7.35 10.49
N PRO A 193 -12.71 -7.92 9.89
CA PRO A 193 -13.18 -9.29 10.03
C PRO A 193 -12.43 -10.33 9.17
N SER A 194 -11.33 -9.99 8.50
CA SER A 194 -10.44 -10.96 7.85
C SER A 194 -11.02 -11.65 6.61
N PHE A 195 -11.21 -12.98 6.66
CA PHE A 195 -11.58 -13.84 5.53
C PHE A 195 -12.93 -13.47 4.94
N GLU A 196 -13.91 -13.17 5.79
CA GLU A 196 -15.27 -12.80 5.43
C GLU A 196 -15.29 -11.61 4.48
N ARG A 197 -14.42 -10.62 4.72
CA ARG A 197 -14.35 -9.44 3.87
C ARG A 197 -13.85 -9.78 2.47
N VAL A 198 -12.81 -10.59 2.37
CA VAL A 198 -12.28 -11.03 1.06
C VAL A 198 -13.31 -11.88 0.33
N HIS A 199 -13.95 -12.80 1.05
CA HIS A 199 -15.03 -13.64 0.52
C HIS A 199 -16.17 -12.81 -0.07
N TRP A 200 -16.70 -11.81 0.67
CA TRP A 200 -17.79 -10.94 0.17
C TRP A 200 -17.41 -10.06 -1.01
N ILE A 201 -16.12 -9.78 -1.20
CA ILE A 201 -15.63 -9.11 -2.42
C ILE A 201 -15.72 -10.10 -3.59
N LEU A 202 -15.16 -11.30 -3.43
CA LEU A 202 -15.16 -12.34 -4.47
C LEU A 202 -16.56 -12.82 -4.85
N ASP A 203 -17.51 -12.81 -3.92
CA ASP A 203 -18.90 -13.23 -4.15
C ASP A 203 -19.62 -12.35 -5.19
N SER A 204 -19.22 -11.08 -5.30
CA SER A 204 -19.75 -10.15 -6.31
C SER A 204 -18.97 -10.16 -7.63
N ALA A 205 -17.99 -11.05 -7.84
CA ALA A 205 -17.06 -10.96 -8.97
C ALA A 205 -17.71 -10.96 -10.35
N PHE A 206 -18.80 -11.71 -10.52
CA PHE A 206 -19.48 -11.91 -11.80
C PHE A 206 -20.87 -11.27 -11.81
N LEU A 207 -21.41 -11.03 -13.01
CA LEU A 207 -22.66 -10.28 -13.22
C LEU A 207 -23.90 -10.87 -12.52
N ASP A 208 -23.92 -12.19 -12.32
CA ASP A 208 -25.03 -12.85 -11.63
C ASP A 208 -25.11 -12.42 -10.15
N GLY A 209 -24.00 -11.95 -9.58
CA GLY A 209 -23.94 -11.37 -8.23
C GLY A 209 -24.32 -12.33 -7.10
N ASP A 210 -24.47 -13.62 -7.41
CA ASP A 210 -24.90 -14.69 -6.50
C ASP A 210 -23.74 -15.58 -6.06
N GLY A 211 -22.50 -15.19 -6.40
CA GLY A 211 -21.30 -15.95 -6.13
C GLY A 211 -21.06 -17.14 -7.05
N SER A 212 -21.89 -17.40 -8.06
CA SER A 212 -21.58 -18.43 -9.05
C SER A 212 -20.39 -18.02 -9.93
N VAL A 213 -19.58 -19.00 -10.36
CA VAL A 213 -18.49 -18.74 -11.30
C VAL A 213 -19.05 -18.66 -12.70
N SER A 214 -18.87 -17.51 -13.35
CA SER A 214 -19.28 -17.28 -14.73
C SER A 214 -18.07 -16.80 -15.53
N ALA A 215 -17.18 -17.73 -15.89
CA ALA A 215 -15.89 -17.42 -16.54
C ALA A 215 -16.06 -16.72 -17.90
N ALA A 216 -17.20 -16.87 -18.58
CA ALA A 216 -17.52 -16.15 -19.80
C ALA A 216 -18.01 -14.70 -19.56
N SER A 217 -18.57 -14.43 -18.38
CA SER A 217 -19.08 -13.10 -18.04
C SER A 217 -17.95 -12.10 -17.77
N PRO A 218 -18.17 -10.79 -18.03
CA PRO A 218 -17.25 -9.76 -17.56
C PRO A 218 -17.26 -9.71 -16.03
N LEU A 219 -16.21 -9.09 -15.46
CA LEU A 219 -16.20 -8.75 -14.05
C LEU A 219 -17.25 -7.68 -13.77
N SER A 220 -17.95 -7.77 -12.63
CA SER A 220 -18.99 -6.82 -12.29
C SER A 220 -18.41 -5.47 -11.82
N ASP A 221 -19.16 -4.39 -12.07
CA ASP A 221 -18.82 -3.05 -11.56
C ASP A 221 -18.76 -3.00 -10.02
N GLU A 222 -19.62 -3.80 -9.36
CA GLU A 222 -19.63 -3.92 -7.90
C GLU A 222 -18.31 -4.48 -7.39
N PHE A 223 -17.82 -5.56 -8.01
CA PHE A 223 -16.53 -6.16 -7.67
C PHE A 223 -15.38 -5.18 -7.87
N LEU A 224 -15.31 -4.54 -9.04
CA LEU A 224 -14.27 -3.56 -9.36
C LEU A 224 -14.27 -2.40 -8.36
N THR A 225 -15.45 -1.91 -7.97
CA THR A 225 -15.60 -0.88 -6.95
C THR A 225 -15.13 -1.35 -5.57
N LYS A 226 -15.50 -2.56 -5.16
CA LYS A 226 -15.08 -3.13 -3.87
C LYS A 226 -13.56 -3.34 -3.81
N VAL A 227 -12.95 -3.86 -4.87
CA VAL A 227 -11.49 -4.03 -4.95
C VAL A 227 -10.78 -2.68 -4.92
N MET A 228 -11.27 -1.69 -5.68
CA MET A 228 -10.73 -0.33 -5.66
C MET A 228 -10.73 0.24 -4.24
N ASN A 229 -11.86 0.15 -3.52
CA ASN A 229 -11.98 0.66 -2.16
C ASN A 229 -11.06 -0.09 -1.18
N ALA A 230 -11.03 -1.42 -1.25
CA ALA A 230 -10.23 -2.25 -0.35
C ALA A 230 -8.71 -2.08 -0.57
N THR A 231 -8.29 -1.76 -1.79
CA THR A 231 -6.87 -1.60 -2.17
C THR A 231 -6.44 -0.14 -2.30
N SER A 232 -7.38 0.79 -2.19
CA SER A 232 -7.07 2.22 -2.15
C SER A 232 -6.17 2.52 -0.96
N SER A 233 -5.15 3.34 -1.19
CA SER A 233 -4.16 3.67 -0.18
C SER A 233 -3.87 5.16 -0.20
N ARG A 234 -3.48 5.70 0.95
CA ARG A 234 -2.90 7.04 1.02
C ARG A 234 -1.51 7.02 0.37
N PRO A 235 -1.09 8.07 -0.36
CA PRO A 235 0.17 8.09 -1.09
C PRO A 235 1.43 7.79 -0.26
N LEU A 236 1.39 8.00 1.06
CA LEU A 236 2.53 7.76 1.96
C LEU A 236 2.56 6.37 2.60
N TYR A 237 1.45 5.63 2.58
CA TYR A 237 1.37 4.37 3.31
C TYR A 237 2.35 3.34 2.74
N TRP A 238 2.25 3.01 1.44
CA TRP A 238 3.12 2.01 0.83
C TRP A 238 4.59 2.39 0.82
N PRO A 239 4.99 3.64 0.48
CA PRO A 239 6.39 4.03 0.54
C PRO A 239 6.98 3.95 1.94
N LEU A 240 6.20 4.27 2.99
CA LEU A 240 6.69 4.30 4.38
C LEU A 240 6.55 2.95 5.10
N GLN A 241 5.74 2.03 4.60
CA GLN A 241 5.39 0.79 5.28
C GLN A 241 6.60 -0.04 5.71
N GLU A 242 7.61 -0.16 4.84
CA GLU A 242 8.82 -0.93 5.19
C GLU A 242 9.79 -0.13 6.06
N PHE A 243 9.84 1.20 5.91
CA PHE A 243 10.73 2.06 6.68
C PHE A 243 10.43 2.03 8.18
N ILE A 244 9.21 1.68 8.60
CA ILE A 244 8.91 1.52 10.04
C ILE A 244 9.68 0.35 10.68
N TYR A 245 10.17 -0.59 9.87
CA TYR A 245 11.00 -1.72 10.29
C TYR A 245 12.50 -1.48 10.06
N ALA A 246 12.85 -0.31 9.52
CA ALA A 246 14.23 0.14 9.41
C ALA A 246 14.52 1.10 10.57
N ASN A 247 15.58 0.84 11.33
CA ASN A 247 16.03 1.74 12.37
C ASN A 247 17.55 1.91 12.30
N GLY A 248 18.03 3.14 12.44
CA GLY A 248 19.46 3.48 12.41
C GLY A 248 19.96 4.09 11.09
N GLU A 249 21.23 4.49 11.08
CA GLU A 249 21.94 4.83 9.85
C GLU A 249 22.19 3.55 9.06
N MET A 250 21.82 3.57 7.78
CA MET A 250 22.02 2.42 6.90
C MET A 250 23.21 2.71 6.01
N ASP A 251 24.22 1.83 6.05
CA ASP A 251 25.39 1.90 5.16
C ASP A 251 25.04 1.60 3.70
N GLN A 252 23.87 1.00 3.47
CA GLN A 252 23.36 0.60 2.16
C GLN A 252 21.86 0.88 2.07
N PRO A 253 21.29 1.10 0.87
CA PRO A 253 19.85 1.22 0.68
C PRO A 253 19.09 0.00 1.26
N ILE A 254 17.83 0.19 1.67
CA ILE A 254 16.99 -0.88 2.27
C ILE A 254 16.78 -2.09 1.34
N ARG A 255 16.92 -1.89 0.02
CA ARG A 255 16.77 -2.90 -1.02
C ARG A 255 15.47 -3.71 -0.84
N TRP A 256 14.38 -3.02 -0.51
CA TRP A 256 13.00 -3.52 -0.43
C TRP A 256 12.89 -4.99 -0.02
N ALA A 257 12.99 -5.27 1.27
CA ALA A 257 12.99 -6.63 1.81
C ALA A 257 11.77 -7.44 1.36
N ALA A 258 10.60 -6.81 1.26
CA ALA A 258 9.37 -7.45 0.76
C ALA A 258 9.50 -8.06 -0.64
N GLN A 259 10.40 -7.54 -1.48
CA GLN A 259 10.61 -8.01 -2.86
C GLN A 259 11.69 -9.09 -2.97
N ARG A 260 12.48 -9.31 -1.90
CA ARG A 260 13.64 -10.21 -1.92
C ARG A 260 13.40 -11.53 -1.17
N VAL A 261 12.48 -11.53 -0.22
CA VAL A 261 12.08 -12.69 0.59
C VAL A 261 10.94 -13.41 -0.10
#